data_AF-A0A4Q9QJ39-F1
#
_entry.id   AF-A0A4Q9QJ39-F1
#
_cell.length_a   1.000
_cell.length_b   1.000
_cell.length_c   1.000
_cell.angle_alpha   90.00
_cell.angle_beta   90.00
_cell.angle_gamma   90.00
#
_symmetry.space_group_name_H-M   'P 1'
#
loop_
_entity.id
_entity.type
_entity.pdbx_description
1 polymer ?
#
loop_
_entity_poly.entity_id
_entity_poly.type
_entity_poly.pdbx_seq_one_letter_code
_entity_poly.pdbx_strand_id
1 'polypeptide(L)'
;MFAKSCNIPAGHTCHADKAPLDPLSSYGTFAVLGTGEAIASGGTSLKLIGNSASSLAVASRLGQGALSLGLAELTVGAGVVAGGIVGTVAMLLPNSTAGDDVFYTAEQYADLSTANTGVRINVKYLPDGVVSTYGFYTGNNPAWKGVPVIAAIARGEQFVADLGEGIELIWTPAAEPNKVLGIPALEGVEHKPTHFVFPEVRQAEQILVNPELPPDYRDAIIWFPVETGILPIYLSLNVRNGPGVVSGVGQDVVGVWLDHARSGLGAPIPTKIADKLRGREFSSFDAFRKAFWIEVGNDPELSRQFNQDNLERIQSGYAPATRDKDAVGKRGTFELHHVERIADGGAVYNVDNLRANTPRNHIDIHRK
;
A
#
# COMPACT_ATOMS: atom_id res chain seq x y z
N MET A 1 14.71 -12.72 -11.66
CA MET A 1 13.95 -12.18 -10.51
C MET A 1 14.52 -10.82 -10.14
N PHE A 2 13.72 -9.95 -9.51
CA PHE A 2 14.08 -8.57 -9.20
C PHE A 2 14.95 -8.45 -7.93
N ALA A 3 14.49 -9.01 -6.80
CA ALA A 3 15.20 -8.98 -5.53
C ALA A 3 15.07 -10.33 -4.82
N LYS A 4 16.11 -10.74 -4.08
CA LYS A 4 16.06 -11.87 -3.13
C LYS A 4 16.91 -11.54 -1.91
N SER A 5 16.70 -12.27 -0.81
CA SER A 5 17.51 -12.14 0.39
C SER A 5 18.98 -12.49 0.08
N CYS A 6 19.92 -11.73 0.63
CA CYS A 6 21.36 -12.06 0.60
C CYS A 6 21.67 -13.39 1.32
N ASN A 7 20.72 -13.92 2.09
CA ASN A 7 20.82 -15.21 2.76
C ASN A 7 20.46 -16.39 1.82
N ILE A 8 20.01 -16.13 0.59
CA ILE A 8 19.70 -17.17 -0.41
C ILE A 8 20.92 -17.37 -1.34
N PRO A 9 21.49 -18.58 -1.43
CA PRO A 9 22.67 -18.86 -2.25
C PRO A 9 22.50 -18.48 -3.73
N ALA A 10 23.62 -18.23 -4.42
CA ALA A 10 23.63 -18.02 -5.86
C ALA A 10 22.95 -19.18 -6.62
N GLY A 11 22.27 -18.88 -7.71
CA GLY A 11 21.51 -19.86 -8.49
C GLY A 11 20.15 -20.26 -7.87
N HIS A 12 19.81 -19.77 -6.68
CA HIS A 12 18.54 -20.07 -6.01
C HIS A 12 17.66 -18.82 -5.89
N THR A 13 16.34 -19.01 -6.06
CA THR A 13 15.33 -17.94 -6.01
C THR A 13 14.60 -17.83 -4.67
N CYS A 14 14.66 -18.87 -3.84
CA CYS A 14 13.95 -18.98 -2.58
C CYS A 14 14.74 -19.83 -1.58
N HIS A 15 14.41 -19.74 -0.29
CA HIS A 15 14.93 -20.66 0.72
C HIS A 15 14.53 -22.10 0.39
N ALA A 16 15.47 -23.05 0.58
CA ALA A 16 15.20 -24.48 0.42
C ALA A 16 14.26 -25.00 1.53
N ASP A 17 14.43 -24.46 2.74
CA ASP A 17 13.65 -24.79 3.93
C ASP A 17 12.76 -23.60 4.37
N LYS A 18 12.31 -23.69 5.62
CA LYS A 18 11.88 -22.60 6.50
C LYS A 18 12.44 -21.21 6.18
N ALA A 19 11.72 -20.32 5.47
CA ALA A 19 12.17 -18.93 5.35
C ALA A 19 12.19 -18.25 6.74
N PRO A 20 13.30 -17.58 7.13
CA PRO A 20 13.40 -16.87 8.41
C PRO A 20 12.67 -15.52 8.38
N LEU A 21 12.50 -14.93 9.57
CA LEU A 21 12.13 -13.52 9.69
C LEU A 21 13.38 -12.67 9.42
N ASP A 22 13.49 -12.15 8.21
CA ASP A 22 14.64 -11.35 7.78
C ASP A 22 14.38 -9.85 7.96
N PRO A 23 15.43 -9.03 8.20
CA PRO A 23 15.30 -7.59 8.06
C PRO A 23 15.10 -7.22 6.57
N LEU A 24 14.37 -6.14 6.31
CA LEU A 24 14.15 -5.64 4.94
C LEU A 24 15.46 -5.33 4.20
N SER A 25 16.50 -4.92 4.93
CA SER A 25 17.85 -4.67 4.38
C SER A 25 18.53 -5.90 3.77
N SER A 26 18.11 -7.12 4.11
CA SER A 26 18.62 -8.35 3.48
C SER A 26 18.27 -8.44 1.99
N TYR A 27 17.24 -7.73 1.53
CA TYR A 27 16.78 -7.78 0.13
C TYR A 27 17.28 -6.60 -0.71
N GLY A 28 17.69 -5.51 -0.07
CA GLY A 28 18.10 -4.28 -0.76
C GLY A 28 18.11 -3.07 0.15
N THR A 29 18.49 -1.92 -0.41
CA THR A 29 18.31 -0.63 0.24
C THR A 29 16.86 -0.21 0.10
N PHE A 30 16.16 0.07 1.21
CA PHE A 30 14.81 0.62 1.16
C PHE A 30 14.79 2.09 1.54
N ALA A 31 13.79 2.81 1.02
CA ALA A 31 13.42 4.14 1.47
C ALA A 31 11.90 4.28 1.53
N VAL A 32 11.43 5.15 2.42
CA VAL A 32 10.04 5.59 2.50
C VAL A 32 10.03 7.07 2.20
N LEU A 33 9.24 7.45 1.22
CA LEU A 33 9.13 8.84 0.80
C LEU A 33 7.67 9.28 0.85
N GLY A 34 7.41 10.54 1.15
CA GLY A 34 6.05 11.10 1.12
C GLY A 34 6.04 12.48 0.49
N THR A 35 4.91 12.84 -0.12
CA THR A 35 4.73 14.19 -0.68
C THR A 35 4.58 15.23 0.42
N GLY A 36 3.94 14.86 1.54
CA GLY A 36 3.64 15.78 2.65
C GLY A 36 2.55 16.81 2.36
N GLU A 37 2.20 16.97 1.09
CA GLU A 37 1.17 17.85 0.56
C GLU A 37 0.43 17.16 -0.60
N ALA A 38 -0.64 17.77 -1.06
CA ALA A 38 -1.44 17.24 -2.16
C ALA A 38 -0.60 17.09 -3.45
N ILE A 39 -0.81 15.97 -4.15
CA ILE A 39 -0.22 15.68 -5.44
C ILE A 39 -0.80 16.66 -6.47
N ALA A 40 0.09 17.43 -7.12
CA ALA A 40 -0.25 18.36 -8.18
C ALA A 40 -0.06 17.72 -9.56
N SER A 41 -0.73 18.26 -10.59
CA SER A 41 -0.57 17.79 -11.98
C SER A 41 0.86 17.95 -12.51
N GLY A 42 1.57 19.00 -12.08
CA GLY A 42 2.98 19.23 -12.44
C GLY A 42 3.99 18.39 -11.65
N GLY A 43 3.52 17.53 -10.74
CA GLY A 43 4.36 16.78 -9.82
C GLY A 43 4.56 17.47 -8.47
N THR A 44 4.50 16.67 -7.41
CA THR A 44 4.81 17.04 -6.03
C THR A 44 5.99 16.19 -5.55
N SER A 45 7.06 16.84 -5.09
CA SER A 45 8.31 16.19 -4.72
C SER A 45 8.14 15.18 -3.58
N LEU A 46 8.76 14.01 -3.74
CA LEU A 46 8.85 13.00 -2.69
C LEU A 46 10.01 13.31 -1.74
N LYS A 47 9.69 13.48 -0.46
CA LYS A 47 10.63 13.78 0.62
C LYS A 47 10.83 12.56 1.51
N LEU A 48 12.02 12.40 2.06
CA LEU A 48 12.44 11.24 2.84
C LEU A 48 11.77 11.21 4.21
N ILE A 49 11.07 10.11 4.50
CA ILE A 49 10.51 9.80 5.83
C ILE A 49 11.47 8.86 6.60
N GLY A 50 12.04 7.87 5.92
CA GLY A 50 12.99 6.94 6.51
C GLY A 50 13.66 6.04 5.48
N ASN A 51 14.75 5.36 5.85
CA ASN A 51 15.53 4.52 4.95
C ASN A 51 16.39 3.50 5.72
N SER A 52 16.96 2.53 5.00
CA SER A 52 17.97 1.61 5.54
C SER A 52 19.42 2.06 5.33
N ALA A 53 19.64 3.19 4.66
CA ALA A 53 20.94 3.69 4.25
C ALA A 53 21.00 5.23 4.43
N SER A 54 21.99 5.93 3.90
CA SER A 54 21.96 7.40 3.90
C SER A 54 21.06 7.95 2.78
N SER A 55 20.53 9.17 2.95
CA SER A 55 19.77 9.85 1.89
C SER A 55 20.60 10.05 0.61
N LEU A 56 21.93 10.24 0.75
CA LEU A 56 22.85 10.31 -0.38
C LEU A 56 23.01 8.97 -1.10
N ALA A 57 23.06 7.86 -0.37
CA ALA A 57 23.17 6.53 -0.99
C ALA A 57 21.92 6.19 -1.80
N VAL A 58 20.73 6.54 -1.30
CA VAL A 58 19.47 6.38 -2.03
C VAL A 58 19.46 7.28 -3.27
N ALA A 59 19.80 8.56 -3.14
CA ALA A 59 19.86 9.48 -4.28
C ALA A 59 20.85 9.03 -5.36
N SER A 60 22.03 8.55 -4.97
CA SER A 60 23.04 8.01 -5.89
C SER A 60 22.51 6.84 -6.74
N ARG A 61 21.75 5.93 -6.11
CA ARG A 61 21.10 4.80 -6.79
C ARG A 61 20.00 5.22 -7.77
N LEU A 62 19.46 6.44 -7.62
CA LEU A 62 18.48 7.05 -8.52
C LEU A 62 19.14 7.99 -9.55
N GLY A 63 20.43 7.80 -9.84
CA GLY A 63 21.17 8.65 -10.77
C GLY A 63 21.25 10.11 -10.31
N GLN A 64 21.11 10.35 -9.01
CA GLN A 64 21.00 11.68 -8.37
C GLN A 64 19.75 12.47 -8.76
N GLY A 65 18.85 11.89 -9.55
CA GLY A 65 17.59 12.53 -9.89
C GLY A 65 16.60 12.56 -8.73
N ALA A 66 15.62 13.44 -8.85
CA ALA A 66 14.54 13.60 -7.89
C ALA A 66 13.30 12.80 -8.33
N LEU A 67 12.59 12.24 -7.35
CA LEU A 67 11.29 11.60 -7.57
C LEU A 67 10.16 12.53 -7.13
N SER A 68 9.07 12.53 -7.88
CA SER A 68 7.82 13.22 -7.57
C SER A 68 6.64 12.31 -7.90
N LEU A 69 5.50 12.54 -7.24
CA LEU A 69 4.22 11.99 -7.69
C LEU A 69 3.46 13.08 -8.44
N GLY A 70 2.87 12.77 -9.60
CA GLY A 70 2.05 13.68 -10.39
C GLY A 70 0.63 13.15 -10.58
N LEU A 71 -0.28 14.05 -10.96
CA LEU A 71 -1.59 13.65 -11.51
C LEU A 71 -1.53 13.70 -13.03
N ALA A 72 -1.85 12.59 -13.69
CA ALA A 72 -2.05 12.56 -15.12
C ALA A 72 -3.18 13.54 -15.51
N GLU A 73 -3.05 14.22 -16.65
CA GLU A 73 -4.10 15.09 -17.14
C GLU A 73 -5.37 14.26 -17.39
N LEU A 74 -6.39 14.45 -16.53
CA LEU A 74 -7.67 13.79 -16.67
C LEU A 74 -8.26 14.14 -18.04
N THR A 75 -8.52 13.13 -18.87
CA THR A 75 -9.61 13.24 -19.84
C THR A 75 -10.88 13.50 -19.02
N VAL A 76 -11.52 14.64 -19.31
CA VAL A 76 -12.67 15.22 -18.64
C VAL A 76 -13.64 14.14 -18.10
N GLY A 77 -13.66 13.92 -16.78
CA GLY A 77 -14.55 12.91 -16.18
C GLY A 77 -14.49 12.72 -14.66
N ALA A 78 -13.34 12.89 -14.01
CA ALA A 78 -13.25 12.75 -12.55
C ALA A 78 -13.43 14.11 -11.86
N GLY A 79 -14.46 14.22 -11.02
CA GLY A 79 -14.75 15.41 -10.24
C GLY A 79 -13.54 15.86 -9.41
N VAL A 80 -13.35 17.18 -9.32
CA VAL A 80 -12.34 17.82 -8.47
C VAL A 80 -12.44 17.27 -7.05
N VAL A 81 -11.42 16.54 -6.59
CA VAL A 81 -11.32 16.10 -5.20
C VAL A 81 -11.05 17.34 -4.35
N ALA A 82 -12.08 17.83 -3.65
CA ALA A 82 -11.86 18.76 -2.54
C ALA A 82 -10.98 18.05 -1.50
N GLY A 83 -9.80 18.61 -1.19
CA GLY A 83 -8.84 18.06 -0.23
C GLY A 83 -7.50 17.60 -0.80
N GLY A 84 -7.43 17.22 -2.09
CA GLY A 84 -6.20 16.76 -2.76
C GLY A 84 -5.61 15.44 -2.21
N ILE A 85 -5.07 14.57 -3.08
CA ILE A 85 -4.52 13.27 -2.65
C ILE A 85 -3.09 13.46 -2.15
N VAL A 86 -2.75 12.98 -0.94
CA VAL A 86 -1.35 12.91 -0.45
C VAL A 86 -0.81 11.50 -0.68
N GLY A 87 0.42 11.38 -1.18
CA GLY A 87 1.01 10.08 -1.52
C GLY A 87 2.23 9.74 -0.66
N THR A 88 2.31 8.48 -0.24
CA THR A 88 3.47 7.89 0.44
C THR A 88 3.91 6.64 -0.31
N VAL A 89 5.21 6.50 -0.55
CA VAL A 89 5.78 5.36 -1.26
C VAL A 89 6.76 4.59 -0.40
N ALA A 90 6.69 3.26 -0.47
CA ALA A 90 7.74 2.36 0.00
C ALA A 90 8.56 1.90 -1.21
N MET A 91 9.85 2.24 -1.24
CA MET A 91 10.74 1.96 -2.35
C MET A 91 11.82 0.94 -1.94
N LEU A 92 12.10 -0.03 -2.81
CA LEU A 92 13.19 -0.99 -2.65
C LEU A 92 14.13 -0.92 -3.86
N LEU A 93 15.40 -0.70 -3.57
CA LEU A 93 16.52 -0.75 -4.50
C LEU A 93 17.24 -2.09 -4.24
N PRO A 94 17.22 -3.05 -5.19
CA PRO A 94 17.75 -4.38 -4.92
C PRO A 94 19.26 -4.31 -4.63
N ASN A 95 19.76 -5.29 -3.87
CA ASN A 95 21.20 -5.51 -3.73
C ASN A 95 21.83 -5.83 -5.10
N SER A 96 23.15 -5.72 -5.20
CA SER A 96 23.87 -6.04 -6.45
C SER A 96 23.47 -7.42 -6.96
N THR A 97 23.14 -7.49 -8.24
CA THR A 97 22.70 -8.68 -8.95
C THR A 97 23.84 -9.37 -9.71
N ALA A 98 25.05 -8.81 -9.63
CA ALA A 98 26.19 -9.24 -10.43
C ALA A 98 26.64 -10.66 -10.09
N GLY A 99 26.77 -11.51 -11.12
CA GLY A 99 27.30 -12.87 -11.00
C GLY A 99 26.29 -13.92 -10.55
N ASP A 100 25.00 -13.60 -10.49
CA ASP A 100 23.94 -14.55 -10.18
C ASP A 100 22.85 -14.52 -11.27
N ASP A 101 22.81 -15.56 -12.08
CA ASP A 101 21.97 -15.67 -13.28
C ASP A 101 20.46 -15.75 -12.98
N VAL A 102 20.08 -15.82 -11.69
CA VAL A 102 18.67 -15.75 -11.30
C VAL A 102 18.08 -14.35 -11.45
N PHE A 103 18.90 -13.30 -11.50
CA PHE A 103 18.42 -11.92 -11.64
C PHE A 103 18.10 -11.57 -13.09
N TYR A 104 17.13 -10.67 -13.28
CA TYR A 104 16.87 -10.14 -14.62
C TYR A 104 18.01 -9.18 -15.02
N THR A 105 18.41 -9.25 -16.28
CA THR A 105 19.27 -8.26 -16.93
C THR A 105 18.50 -6.97 -17.20
N ALA A 106 19.20 -5.86 -17.43
CA ALA A 106 18.56 -4.58 -17.71
C ALA A 106 17.72 -4.62 -19.00
N GLU A 107 18.17 -5.39 -19.98
CA GLU A 107 17.55 -5.58 -21.28
C GLU A 107 16.26 -6.42 -21.16
N GLN A 108 16.27 -7.45 -20.31
CA GLN A 108 15.09 -8.31 -20.12
C GLN A 108 13.88 -7.54 -19.60
N TYR A 109 14.06 -6.49 -18.80
CA TYR A 109 12.93 -5.72 -18.27
C TYR A 109 12.09 -5.04 -19.35
N ALA A 110 12.67 -4.72 -20.51
CA ALA A 110 11.96 -4.11 -21.62
C ALA A 110 10.83 -5.01 -22.17
N ASP A 111 10.98 -6.32 -22.04
CA ASP A 111 10.05 -7.33 -22.56
C ASP A 111 9.10 -7.91 -21.48
N LEU A 112 9.20 -7.45 -20.23
CA LEU A 112 8.39 -7.95 -19.12
C LEU A 112 7.18 -7.05 -18.87
N SER A 113 5.98 -7.64 -18.82
CA SER A 113 4.80 -7.03 -18.21
C SER A 113 4.72 -7.35 -16.71
N THR A 114 5.40 -8.40 -16.26
CA THR A 114 5.44 -8.85 -14.87
C THR A 114 6.80 -9.47 -14.57
N ALA A 115 7.36 -9.15 -13.40
CA ALA A 115 8.65 -9.66 -12.94
C ALA A 115 8.48 -10.34 -11.58
N ASN A 116 9.19 -11.47 -11.39
CA ASN A 116 9.22 -12.15 -10.12
C ASN A 116 10.12 -11.41 -9.12
N THR A 117 9.66 -11.23 -7.88
CA THR A 117 10.45 -10.73 -6.73
C THR A 117 10.36 -11.70 -5.56
N GLY A 118 11.39 -11.76 -4.73
CA GLY A 118 11.45 -12.53 -3.48
C GLY A 118 10.84 -11.82 -2.27
N VAL A 119 10.56 -10.51 -2.41
CA VAL A 119 9.94 -9.67 -1.39
C VAL A 119 9.00 -8.66 -2.03
N ARG A 120 7.86 -8.42 -1.39
CA ARG A 120 7.03 -7.24 -1.63
C ARG A 120 6.93 -6.40 -0.38
N ILE A 121 7.10 -5.09 -0.52
CA ILE A 121 7.14 -4.15 0.59
C ILE A 121 5.94 -3.21 0.53
N ASN A 122 5.44 -2.79 1.70
CA ASN A 122 4.37 -1.81 1.83
C ASN A 122 4.64 -0.92 3.05
N VAL A 123 3.90 0.18 3.11
CA VAL A 123 3.93 1.19 4.17
C VAL A 123 2.53 1.43 4.71
N LYS A 124 2.43 1.73 6.00
CA LYS A 124 1.20 2.18 6.64
C LYS A 124 1.48 3.28 7.65
N TYR A 125 0.50 4.17 7.83
CA TYR A 125 0.46 5.07 8.97
C TYR A 125 -0.16 4.34 10.16
N LEU A 126 0.45 4.50 11.32
CA LEU A 126 -0.09 4.06 12.61
C LEU A 126 -1.01 5.16 13.18
N PRO A 127 -1.88 4.84 14.15
CA PRO A 127 -2.83 5.81 14.72
C PRO A 127 -2.20 7.05 15.35
N ASP A 128 -0.92 6.98 15.72
CA ASP A 128 -0.11 8.06 16.28
C ASP A 128 0.59 8.92 15.20
N GLY A 129 0.36 8.63 13.92
CA GLY A 129 0.98 9.32 12.79
C GLY A 129 2.35 8.77 12.38
N VAL A 130 2.89 7.78 13.11
CA VAL A 130 4.17 7.15 12.79
C VAL A 130 4.02 6.26 11.56
N VAL A 131 5.00 6.32 10.66
CA VAL A 131 5.04 5.50 9.46
C VAL A 131 5.75 4.18 9.72
N SER A 132 5.10 3.07 9.39
CA SER A 132 5.65 1.71 9.54
C SER A 132 5.78 1.04 8.18
N THR A 133 6.99 0.58 7.86
CA THR A 133 7.28 -0.21 6.66
C THR A 133 7.46 -1.67 7.02
N TYR A 134 6.97 -2.55 6.17
CA TYR A 134 7.06 -3.99 6.34
C TYR A 134 7.11 -4.67 4.98
N GLY A 135 7.66 -5.89 4.93
CA GLY A 135 7.70 -6.71 3.74
C GLY A 135 7.05 -8.07 3.97
N PHE A 136 6.66 -8.71 2.88
CA PHE A 136 6.27 -10.10 2.84
C PHE A 136 7.23 -10.86 1.93
N TYR A 137 7.74 -11.97 2.43
CA TYR A 137 8.47 -12.93 1.63
C TYR A 137 7.50 -13.59 0.66
N THR A 138 7.84 -13.60 -0.62
CA THR A 138 6.97 -14.16 -1.67
C THR A 138 7.22 -15.65 -1.87
N GLY A 139 8.47 -16.09 -1.70
CA GLY A 139 8.90 -17.46 -1.98
C GLY A 139 8.41 -17.96 -3.33
N ASN A 140 7.84 -19.16 -3.35
CA ASN A 140 7.24 -19.74 -4.55
C ASN A 140 5.75 -19.45 -4.72
N ASN A 141 5.17 -18.58 -3.90
CA ASN A 141 3.74 -18.26 -3.97
C ASN A 141 3.45 -17.54 -5.31
N PRO A 142 2.68 -18.17 -6.22
CA PRO A 142 2.45 -17.62 -7.56
C PRO A 142 1.66 -16.32 -7.54
N ALA A 143 0.77 -16.13 -6.56
CA ALA A 143 -0.02 -14.91 -6.41
C ALA A 143 0.81 -13.72 -5.89
N TRP A 144 1.94 -13.99 -5.22
CA TRP A 144 2.72 -12.96 -4.53
C TRP A 144 4.03 -12.61 -5.23
N LYS A 145 4.65 -13.57 -5.93
CA LYS A 145 5.96 -13.36 -6.53
C LYS A 145 5.91 -12.43 -7.75
N GLY A 146 4.82 -12.44 -8.50
CA GLY A 146 4.66 -11.62 -9.70
C GLY A 146 4.25 -10.19 -9.37
N VAL A 147 5.00 -9.22 -9.89
CA VAL A 147 4.77 -7.78 -9.74
C VAL A 147 4.72 -7.13 -11.11
N PRO A 148 3.76 -6.22 -11.39
CA PRO A 148 3.73 -5.47 -12.64
C PRO A 148 5.06 -4.75 -12.91
N VAL A 149 5.51 -4.75 -14.16
CA VAL A 149 6.65 -3.96 -14.61
C VAL A 149 6.12 -2.79 -15.42
N ILE A 150 6.52 -1.58 -15.03
CA ILE A 150 6.08 -0.34 -15.66
C ILE A 150 7.31 0.39 -16.19
N ALA A 151 7.30 0.68 -17.49
CA ALA A 151 8.35 1.47 -18.12
C ALA A 151 8.20 2.94 -17.74
N ALA A 152 9.31 3.57 -17.34
CA ALA A 152 9.41 5.01 -17.26
C ALA A 152 9.68 5.57 -18.66
N ILE A 153 8.73 6.32 -19.20
CA ILE A 153 8.76 6.84 -20.58
C ILE A 153 9.19 8.30 -20.55
N ALA A 154 10.08 8.69 -21.48
CA ALA A 154 10.53 10.08 -21.59
C ALA A 154 9.35 11.04 -21.87
N ARG A 155 9.25 12.12 -21.08
CA ARG A 155 8.32 13.23 -21.25
C ARG A 155 9.10 14.53 -21.05
N GLY A 156 9.53 15.15 -22.16
CA GLY A 156 10.46 16.28 -22.11
C GLY A 156 11.81 15.86 -21.52
N GLU A 157 12.24 16.54 -20.47
CA GLU A 157 13.49 16.23 -19.74
C GLU A 157 13.29 15.22 -18.59
N GLN A 158 12.07 14.74 -18.39
CA GLN A 158 11.70 13.83 -17.30
C GLN A 158 11.39 12.42 -17.83
N PHE A 159 11.30 11.45 -16.94
CA PHE A 159 10.77 10.12 -17.22
C PHE A 159 9.56 9.86 -16.33
N VAL A 160 8.48 9.35 -16.93
CA VAL A 160 7.18 9.20 -16.29
C VAL A 160 6.73 7.75 -16.36
N ALA A 161 6.42 7.17 -15.22
CA ALA A 161 5.80 5.86 -15.11
C ALA A 161 4.35 6.01 -14.62
N ASP A 162 3.39 5.52 -15.39
CA ASP A 162 1.97 5.53 -15.02
C ASP A 162 1.72 4.51 -13.91
N LEU A 163 1.40 4.98 -12.70
CA LEU A 163 1.09 4.13 -11.55
C LEU A 163 -0.41 3.80 -11.48
N GLY A 164 -1.20 4.10 -12.52
CA GLY A 164 -2.64 3.90 -12.57
C GLY A 164 -3.43 4.95 -11.78
N GLU A 165 -4.75 4.98 -11.98
CA GLU A 165 -5.67 5.95 -11.36
C GLU A 165 -5.28 7.42 -11.55
N GLY A 166 -4.66 7.72 -12.69
CA GLY A 166 -4.18 9.05 -13.00
C GLY A 166 -3.08 9.53 -12.04
N ILE A 167 -2.35 8.62 -11.39
CA ILE A 167 -1.16 8.96 -10.60
C ILE A 167 0.07 8.50 -11.36
N GLU A 168 1.07 9.35 -11.43
CA GLU A 168 2.31 9.09 -12.14
C GLU A 168 3.50 9.20 -11.19
N LEU A 169 4.50 8.32 -11.35
CA LEU A 169 5.84 8.55 -10.81
C LEU A 169 6.63 9.35 -11.84
N ILE A 170 7.16 10.49 -11.41
CA ILE A 170 8.01 11.34 -12.26
C ILE A 170 9.43 11.29 -11.69
N TRP A 171 10.38 10.86 -12.51
CA TRP A 171 11.80 11.00 -12.24
C TRP A 171 12.37 12.16 -13.06
N THR A 172 13.05 13.08 -12.38
CA THR A 172 13.73 14.22 -12.99
C THR A 172 15.24 14.07 -12.81
N PRO A 173 16.03 13.99 -13.89
CA PRO A 173 17.49 13.98 -13.81
C PRO A 173 18.05 15.15 -13.01
N ALA A 174 19.21 14.94 -12.37
CA ALA A 174 19.92 16.04 -11.71
C ALA A 174 20.42 17.07 -12.73
N ALA A 175 20.13 18.36 -12.50
CA ALA A 175 20.68 19.44 -13.31
C ALA A 175 22.22 19.52 -13.23
N GLU A 176 22.80 19.16 -12.08
CA GLU A 176 24.24 19.07 -11.85
C GLU A 176 24.62 17.66 -11.38
N PRO A 177 24.88 16.68 -12.28
CA PRO A 177 25.18 15.30 -11.91
C PRO A 177 26.48 15.12 -11.09
N ASN A 178 27.33 16.13 -10.99
CA ASN A 178 28.55 16.07 -10.19
C ASN A 178 28.32 16.53 -8.74
N LYS A 179 27.13 17.01 -8.41
CA LYS A 179 26.76 17.53 -7.09
C LYS A 179 25.70 16.63 -6.47
N VAL A 180 26.15 15.69 -5.63
CA VAL A 180 25.27 14.77 -4.93
C VAL A 180 24.54 15.51 -3.81
N LEU A 181 23.28 15.87 -4.03
CA LEU A 181 22.37 16.29 -2.98
C LEU A 181 21.57 15.08 -2.50
N GLY A 182 21.44 14.93 -1.18
CA GLY A 182 20.57 13.90 -0.60
C GLY A 182 19.10 14.24 -0.82
N ILE A 183 18.23 13.23 -0.66
CA ILE A 183 16.78 13.45 -0.67
C ILE A 183 16.40 14.30 0.56
N PRO A 184 15.69 15.44 0.39
CA PRO A 184 15.25 16.27 1.51
C PRO A 184 14.35 15.51 2.48
N ALA A 185 14.45 15.78 3.77
CA ALA A 185 13.60 15.14 4.79
C ALA A 185 12.16 15.68 4.73
N LEU A 186 11.19 14.85 5.09
CA LEU A 186 9.82 15.27 5.35
C LEU A 186 9.67 15.58 6.85
N GLU A 187 9.48 16.86 7.16
CA GLU A 187 9.36 17.32 8.55
C GLU A 187 8.07 16.83 9.21
N GLY A 188 8.15 16.54 10.52
CA GLY A 188 6.98 16.20 11.34
C GLY A 188 6.43 14.78 11.14
N VAL A 189 7.11 13.92 10.38
CA VAL A 189 6.73 12.51 10.17
C VAL A 189 7.82 11.60 10.70
N GLU A 190 7.47 10.76 11.67
CA GLU A 190 8.39 9.78 12.25
C GLU A 190 8.31 8.43 11.49
N HIS A 191 9.45 7.75 11.38
CA HIS A 191 9.54 6.40 10.83
C HIS A 191 9.92 5.40 11.90
N LYS A 192 9.13 4.32 12.02
CA LYS A 192 9.43 3.23 12.97
C LYS A 192 10.74 2.55 12.58
N PRO A 193 11.70 2.28 13.49
CA PRO A 193 13.05 1.82 13.15
C PRO A 193 13.19 0.34 12.80
N THR A 194 12.18 -0.50 13.07
CA THR A 194 12.28 -1.95 12.85
C THR A 194 11.46 -2.41 11.66
N HIS A 195 12.13 -2.95 10.63
CA HIS A 195 11.55 -3.33 9.34
C HIS A 195 11.82 -4.79 9.03
N PHE A 196 10.77 -5.61 9.10
CA PHE A 196 10.89 -7.05 8.86
C PHE A 196 10.22 -7.46 7.56
N VAL A 197 10.74 -8.54 6.98
CA VAL A 197 10.12 -9.33 5.92
C VAL A 197 9.51 -10.58 6.55
N PHE A 198 8.18 -10.66 6.52
CA PHE A 198 7.45 -11.75 7.16
C PHE A 198 7.36 -12.96 6.22
N PRO A 199 7.87 -14.15 6.63
CA PRO A 199 7.73 -15.40 5.88
C PRO A 199 6.31 -15.97 5.87
N GLU A 200 5.52 -15.69 6.91
CA GLU A 200 4.16 -16.18 7.05
C GLU A 200 3.19 -15.06 7.47
N VAL A 201 2.00 -15.02 6.88
CA VAL A 201 0.93 -14.07 7.22
C VAL A 201 0.63 -14.07 8.72
N ARG A 202 0.51 -15.25 9.32
CA ARG A 202 0.20 -15.38 10.76
C ARG A 202 1.24 -14.71 11.65
N GLN A 203 2.52 -14.72 11.25
CA GLN A 203 3.56 -14.03 11.99
C GLN A 203 3.44 -12.51 11.84
N ALA A 204 3.13 -12.04 10.62
CA ALA A 204 2.88 -10.62 10.38
C ALA A 204 1.71 -10.11 11.22
N GLU A 205 0.58 -10.84 11.28
CA GLU A 205 -0.61 -10.46 12.05
C GLU A 205 -0.42 -10.43 13.57
N GLN A 206 0.60 -11.12 14.08
CA GLN A 206 0.95 -11.05 15.50
C GLN A 206 1.72 -9.77 15.85
N ILE A 207 2.37 -9.13 14.87
CA ILE A 207 3.25 -7.98 15.08
C ILE A 207 2.64 -6.70 14.52
N LEU A 208 1.96 -6.81 13.38
CA LEU A 208 1.32 -5.74 12.65
C LEU A 208 -0.19 -5.74 12.92
N VAL A 209 -0.73 -4.58 13.28
CA VAL A 209 -2.17 -4.35 13.28
C VAL A 209 -2.67 -4.31 11.83
N ASN A 210 -3.54 -5.25 11.44
CA ASN A 210 -4.20 -5.36 10.14
C ASN A 210 -3.28 -5.05 8.92
N PRO A 211 -2.24 -5.88 8.67
CA PRO A 211 -1.39 -5.67 7.51
C PRO A 211 -2.18 -5.88 6.21
N GLU A 212 -1.89 -5.05 5.21
CA GLU A 212 -2.37 -5.24 3.85
C GLU A 212 -1.45 -6.27 3.18
N LEU A 213 -2.02 -7.35 2.67
CA LEU A 213 -1.26 -8.47 2.13
C LEU A 213 -0.98 -8.23 0.64
N PRO A 214 0.10 -8.77 0.05
CA PRO A 214 0.19 -8.92 -1.39
C PRO A 214 -0.97 -9.76 -1.92
N PRO A 215 -1.53 -9.45 -3.10
CA PRO A 215 -1.19 -8.33 -3.99
C PRO A 215 -2.02 -7.04 -3.72
N ASP A 216 -2.59 -6.86 -2.52
CA ASP A 216 -3.73 -5.95 -2.27
C ASP A 216 -3.39 -4.46 -2.17
N TYR A 217 -2.11 -4.14 -2.05
CA TYR A 217 -1.62 -2.78 -2.16
C TYR A 217 -1.07 -2.52 -3.56
N ARG A 218 -1.08 -1.24 -3.98
CA ARG A 218 -0.53 -0.87 -5.28
C ARG A 218 0.97 -0.93 -5.24
N ASP A 219 1.58 -1.72 -6.12
CA ASP A 219 3.02 -1.77 -6.27
C ASP A 219 3.43 -2.21 -7.67
N ALA A 220 4.62 -1.79 -8.07
CA ALA A 220 5.20 -2.08 -9.36
C ALA A 220 6.72 -2.08 -9.28
N ILE A 221 7.35 -2.74 -10.25
CA ILE A 221 8.75 -2.52 -10.59
C ILE A 221 8.79 -1.48 -11.69
N ILE A 222 9.43 -0.36 -11.41
CA ILE A 222 9.66 0.70 -12.39
C ILE A 222 10.98 0.43 -13.08
N TRP A 223 10.91 0.18 -14.38
CA TRP A 223 12.07 0.03 -15.24
C TRP A 223 12.38 1.35 -15.94
N PHE A 224 13.63 1.76 -15.86
CA PHE A 224 14.14 2.93 -16.57
C PHE A 224 14.95 2.46 -17.79
N PRO A 225 14.84 3.15 -18.94
CA PRO A 225 15.68 2.87 -20.10
C PRO A 225 17.17 2.91 -19.74
N VAL A 226 17.97 2.03 -20.37
CA VAL A 226 19.38 1.79 -20.02
C VAL A 226 20.25 3.05 -20.09
N GLU A 227 19.85 4.02 -20.93
CA GLU A 227 20.53 5.30 -21.11
C GLU A 227 20.48 6.17 -19.86
N THR A 228 19.50 5.95 -18.98
CA THR A 228 19.39 6.66 -17.69
C THR A 228 20.47 6.22 -16.69
N GLY A 229 21.05 5.03 -16.88
CA GLY A 229 21.97 4.40 -15.92
C GLY A 229 21.31 4.01 -14.59
N ILE A 230 19.97 4.06 -14.49
CA ILE A 230 19.23 3.72 -13.28
C ILE A 230 18.79 2.27 -13.33
N LEU A 231 19.15 1.51 -12.29
CA LEU A 231 18.64 0.15 -12.13
C LEU A 231 17.15 0.18 -11.77
N PRO A 232 16.36 -0.82 -12.20
CA PRO A 232 14.94 -0.90 -11.84
C PRO A 232 14.73 -0.80 -10.34
N ILE A 233 13.64 -0.14 -9.97
CA ILE A 233 13.25 0.08 -8.57
C ILE A 233 11.90 -0.58 -8.32
N TYR A 234 11.69 -1.13 -7.14
CA TYR A 234 10.35 -1.53 -6.72
C TYR A 234 9.74 -0.38 -5.94
N LEU A 235 8.46 -0.13 -6.16
CA LEU A 235 7.70 0.91 -5.49
C LEU A 235 6.32 0.37 -5.09
N SER A 236 5.94 0.55 -3.83
CA SER A 236 4.56 0.43 -3.38
C SER A 236 3.99 1.82 -3.05
N LEU A 237 2.83 2.13 -3.60
CA LEU A 237 2.14 3.41 -3.46
C LEU A 237 0.98 3.28 -2.45
N ASN A 238 0.99 4.17 -1.46
CA ASN A 238 -0.10 4.35 -0.52
C ASN A 238 -0.72 5.75 -0.71
N VAL A 239 -1.97 5.77 -1.15
CA VAL A 239 -2.82 6.98 -1.28
C VAL A 239 -4.04 6.93 -0.36
N ARG A 240 -4.24 5.79 0.33
CA ARG A 240 -5.39 5.52 1.22
C ARG A 240 -5.44 6.46 2.43
N ASN A 241 -4.29 7.04 2.78
CA ASN A 241 -4.16 7.94 3.92
C ASN A 241 -4.27 9.43 3.53
N GLY A 242 -4.52 9.73 2.25
CA GLY A 242 -4.89 11.07 1.81
C GLY A 242 -6.35 11.38 2.14
N PRO A 243 -6.72 12.67 2.22
CA PRO A 243 -8.10 13.06 2.43
C PRO A 243 -8.98 12.64 1.25
N GLY A 244 -10.28 12.47 1.49
CA GLY A 244 -11.23 12.21 0.42
C GLY A 244 -12.68 12.31 0.84
N VAL A 245 -13.55 12.43 -0.16
CA VAL A 245 -14.99 12.61 -0.01
C VAL A 245 -15.71 11.29 -0.18
N VAL A 246 -16.60 10.97 0.75
CA VAL A 246 -17.39 9.72 0.68
C VAL A 246 -18.38 9.78 -0.48
N SER A 247 -18.35 8.75 -1.32
CA SER A 247 -19.25 8.55 -2.46
C SER A 247 -19.92 7.16 -2.38
N GLY A 248 -20.83 6.87 -3.31
CA GLY A 248 -21.55 5.59 -3.38
C GLY A 248 -22.87 5.56 -2.60
N VAL A 249 -23.72 4.57 -2.89
CA VAL A 249 -25.10 4.49 -2.39
C VAL A 249 -25.25 3.59 -1.16
N GLY A 250 -24.41 2.56 -1.02
CA GLY A 250 -24.62 1.47 -0.07
C GLY A 250 -25.71 0.50 -0.54
N GLN A 251 -26.04 -0.48 0.30
CA GLN A 251 -27.10 -1.44 0.02
C GLN A 251 -28.05 -1.58 1.20
N ASP A 252 -29.32 -1.84 0.92
CA ASP A 252 -30.27 -2.22 1.95
C ASP A 252 -29.93 -3.61 2.50
N VAL A 253 -29.90 -3.72 3.82
CA VAL A 253 -29.52 -4.94 4.53
C VAL A 253 -30.73 -5.50 5.27
N VAL A 254 -30.95 -6.82 5.16
CA VAL A 254 -32.06 -7.52 5.80
C VAL A 254 -31.51 -8.45 6.88
N GLY A 255 -32.18 -8.49 8.03
CA GLY A 255 -31.77 -9.35 9.14
C GLY A 255 -30.53 -8.86 9.86
N VAL A 256 -29.68 -9.80 10.31
CA VAL A 256 -28.44 -9.48 11.04
C VAL A 256 -27.36 -9.10 10.03
N TRP A 257 -27.06 -7.81 9.95
CA TRP A 257 -26.18 -7.24 8.91
C TRP A 257 -24.80 -7.91 8.89
N LEU A 258 -24.14 -8.03 10.05
CA LEU A 258 -22.79 -8.61 10.13
C LEU A 258 -22.76 -10.14 10.05
N ASP A 259 -23.90 -10.84 9.93
CA ASP A 259 -23.88 -12.27 9.62
C ASP A 259 -23.35 -12.55 8.20
N HIS A 260 -23.54 -11.59 7.28
CA HIS A 260 -23.03 -11.62 5.92
C HIS A 260 -21.52 -11.37 5.82
N ALA A 261 -20.89 -10.83 6.86
CA ALA A 261 -19.45 -10.52 6.88
C ALA A 261 -18.54 -11.76 6.92
N ARG A 262 -19.13 -12.95 6.99
CA ARG A 262 -18.44 -14.23 7.21
C ARG A 262 -18.28 -15.06 5.95
N SER A 263 -18.83 -14.61 4.83
CA SER A 263 -18.85 -15.35 3.57
C SER A 263 -18.90 -14.42 2.36
N GLY A 264 -18.59 -14.97 1.19
CA GLY A 264 -18.58 -14.20 -0.06
C GLY A 264 -17.63 -13.01 0.03
N LEU A 265 -18.07 -11.86 -0.47
CA LEU A 265 -17.31 -10.60 -0.43
C LEU A 265 -17.42 -9.86 0.92
N GLY A 266 -18.22 -10.37 1.86
CA GLY A 266 -18.56 -9.70 3.12
C GLY A 266 -19.87 -8.91 3.05
N ALA A 267 -20.22 -8.26 4.16
CA ALA A 267 -21.46 -7.49 4.29
C ALA A 267 -21.34 -6.12 3.61
N PRO A 268 -22.32 -5.68 2.80
CA PRO A 268 -22.29 -4.35 2.18
C PRO A 268 -22.42 -3.24 3.21
N ILE A 269 -21.98 -2.02 2.86
CA ILE A 269 -22.23 -0.84 3.68
C ILE A 269 -23.73 -0.52 3.65
N PRO A 270 -24.43 -0.44 4.81
CA PRO A 270 -25.86 -0.15 4.82
C PRO A 270 -26.17 1.23 4.23
N THR A 271 -27.20 1.34 3.38
CA THR A 271 -27.62 2.61 2.75
C THR A 271 -27.86 3.72 3.78
N LYS A 272 -28.51 3.40 4.90
CA LYS A 272 -28.75 4.36 6.00
C LYS A 272 -27.46 4.94 6.60
N ILE A 273 -26.36 4.18 6.59
CA ILE A 273 -25.06 4.65 7.07
C ILE A 273 -24.32 5.40 5.97
N ALA A 274 -24.39 4.92 4.73
CA ALA A 274 -23.87 5.61 3.56
C ALA A 274 -24.44 7.03 3.45
N ASP A 275 -25.76 7.21 3.60
CA ASP A 275 -26.43 8.51 3.50
C ASP A 275 -25.91 9.54 4.50
N LYS A 276 -25.52 9.12 5.71
CA LYS A 276 -24.96 10.01 6.75
C LYS A 276 -23.50 10.39 6.50
N LEU A 277 -22.79 9.60 5.70
CA LEU A 277 -21.37 9.77 5.42
C LEU A 277 -21.13 10.42 4.06
N ARG A 278 -22.01 10.19 3.08
CA ARG A 278 -21.89 10.67 1.70
C ARG A 278 -21.72 12.18 1.65
N GLY A 279 -20.75 12.62 0.84
CA GLY A 279 -20.42 14.03 0.67
C GLY A 279 -19.57 14.63 1.81
N ARG A 280 -19.33 13.89 2.91
CA ARG A 280 -18.38 14.32 3.95
C ARG A 280 -16.97 14.02 3.51
N GLU A 281 -16.07 14.94 3.85
CA GLU A 281 -14.64 14.79 3.68
C GLU A 281 -14.01 14.20 4.95
N PHE A 282 -13.07 13.28 4.77
CA PHE A 282 -12.26 12.69 5.84
C PHE A 282 -10.80 12.87 5.53
N SER A 283 -9.97 13.12 6.55
CA SER A 283 -8.53 13.29 6.40
C SER A 283 -7.77 11.99 6.13
N SER A 284 -8.37 10.83 6.42
CA SER A 284 -7.80 9.52 6.16
C SER A 284 -8.89 8.44 6.17
N PHE A 285 -8.59 7.26 5.61
CA PHE A 285 -9.51 6.13 5.68
C PHE A 285 -9.77 5.68 7.12
N ASP A 286 -8.83 5.86 8.05
CA ASP A 286 -9.04 5.52 9.46
C ASP A 286 -10.03 6.49 10.12
N ALA A 287 -9.96 7.79 9.79
CA ALA A 287 -10.95 8.78 10.24
C ALA A 287 -12.35 8.43 9.71
N PHE A 288 -12.44 8.03 8.43
CA PHE A 288 -13.67 7.50 7.84
C PHE A 288 -14.16 6.25 8.60
N ARG A 289 -13.29 5.24 8.82
CA ARG A 289 -13.63 4.01 9.54
C ARG A 289 -14.17 4.30 10.94
N LYS A 290 -13.55 5.24 11.66
CA LYS A 290 -14.00 5.67 12.99
C LYS A 290 -15.40 6.25 12.94
N ALA A 291 -15.64 7.21 12.04
CA ALA A 291 -16.95 7.82 11.86
C ALA A 291 -18.00 6.80 11.40
N PHE A 292 -17.63 5.89 10.50
CA PHE A 292 -18.48 4.81 10.05
C PHE A 292 -19.03 3.97 11.22
N TRP A 293 -18.15 3.50 12.11
CA TRP A 293 -18.61 2.74 13.28
C TRP A 293 -19.48 3.58 14.20
N ILE A 294 -19.13 4.84 14.46
CA ILE A 294 -19.98 5.73 15.27
C ILE A 294 -21.39 5.85 14.66
N GLU A 295 -21.52 6.01 13.34
CA GLU A 295 -22.82 6.07 12.69
C GLU A 295 -23.62 4.77 12.79
N VAL A 296 -22.94 3.61 12.73
CA VAL A 296 -23.55 2.29 12.99
C VAL A 296 -24.09 2.21 14.42
N GLY A 297 -23.33 2.68 15.41
CA GLY A 297 -23.75 2.70 16.81
C GLY A 297 -24.90 3.66 17.09
N ASN A 298 -25.01 4.73 16.30
CA ASN A 298 -26.09 5.73 16.39
C ASN A 298 -27.35 5.31 15.62
N ASP A 299 -27.31 4.27 14.79
CA ASP A 299 -28.48 3.78 14.07
C ASP A 299 -29.31 2.84 14.97
N PRO A 300 -30.59 3.15 15.25
CA PRO A 300 -31.40 2.35 16.16
C PRO A 300 -31.68 0.91 15.69
N GLU A 301 -31.62 0.62 14.39
CA GLU A 301 -31.87 -0.73 13.88
C GLU A 301 -30.60 -1.59 13.92
N LEU A 302 -29.46 -1.00 13.56
CA LEU A 302 -28.17 -1.69 13.57
C LEU A 302 -27.62 -1.85 14.99
N SER A 303 -27.69 -0.81 15.83
CA SER A 303 -27.17 -0.84 17.20
C SER A 303 -27.79 -1.97 18.04
N ARG A 304 -29.07 -2.27 17.87
CA ARG A 304 -29.75 -3.38 18.58
C ARG A 304 -29.20 -4.77 18.25
N GLN A 305 -28.39 -4.90 17.20
CA GLN A 305 -27.76 -6.17 16.82
C GLN A 305 -26.48 -6.45 17.63
N PHE A 306 -25.98 -5.49 18.40
CA PHE A 306 -24.74 -5.59 19.16
C PHE A 306 -25.02 -5.81 20.66
N ASN A 307 -24.12 -6.54 21.32
CA ASN A 307 -24.09 -6.61 22.77
C ASN A 307 -23.49 -5.31 23.36
N GLN A 308 -23.61 -5.15 24.68
CA GLN A 308 -23.16 -3.94 25.39
C GLN A 308 -21.68 -3.64 25.16
N ASP A 309 -20.79 -4.64 25.29
CA ASP A 309 -19.35 -4.46 25.10
C ASP A 309 -19.01 -3.94 23.69
N ASN A 310 -19.68 -4.49 22.65
CA ASN A 310 -19.49 -4.00 21.29
C ASN A 310 -20.06 -2.60 21.09
N LEU A 311 -21.19 -2.27 21.71
CA LEU A 311 -21.74 -0.91 21.66
C LEU A 311 -20.78 0.12 22.24
N GLU A 312 -20.16 -0.17 23.39
CA GLU A 312 -19.17 0.73 24.01
C GLU A 312 -17.94 0.94 23.13
N ARG A 313 -17.45 -0.13 22.48
CA ARG A 313 -16.38 -0.04 21.48
C ARG A 313 -16.77 0.81 20.28
N ILE A 314 -17.96 0.56 19.73
CA ILE A 314 -18.51 1.28 18.57
C ILE A 314 -18.68 2.77 18.88
N GLN A 315 -19.22 3.12 20.05
CA GLN A 315 -19.38 4.50 20.49
C GLN A 315 -18.04 5.24 20.64
N SER A 316 -16.97 4.49 20.95
CA SER A 316 -15.60 5.00 20.98
C SER A 316 -14.94 5.07 19.58
N GLY A 317 -15.65 4.66 18.52
CA GLY A 317 -15.18 4.64 17.14
C GLY A 317 -14.33 3.43 16.77
N TYR A 318 -14.34 2.38 17.59
CA TYR A 318 -13.68 1.11 17.29
C TYR A 318 -14.63 0.14 16.60
N ALA A 319 -14.07 -0.74 15.78
CA ALA A 319 -14.83 -1.83 15.20
C ALA A 319 -15.31 -2.81 16.31
N PRO A 320 -16.52 -3.37 16.18
CA PRO A 320 -17.00 -4.40 17.08
C PRO A 320 -16.11 -5.65 16.98
N ALA A 321 -16.00 -6.37 18.09
CA ALA A 321 -15.35 -7.66 18.15
C ALA A 321 -16.15 -8.71 17.37
N THR A 322 -15.43 -9.59 16.67
CA THR A 322 -16.00 -10.79 16.05
C THR A 322 -16.10 -11.91 17.08
N ARG A 323 -16.75 -13.02 16.71
CA ARG A 323 -16.68 -14.26 17.50
C ARG A 323 -15.25 -14.81 17.45
N ASP A 324 -14.81 -15.48 18.51
CA ASP A 324 -13.46 -16.06 18.58
C ASP A 324 -13.14 -16.98 17.40
N LYS A 325 -14.12 -17.76 16.93
CA LYS A 325 -13.95 -18.63 15.77
C LYS A 325 -13.72 -17.88 14.46
N ASP A 326 -14.19 -16.63 14.35
CA ASP A 326 -14.06 -15.79 13.16
C ASP A 326 -12.81 -14.88 13.24
N ALA A 327 -12.15 -14.82 14.40
CA ALA A 327 -10.90 -14.13 14.62
C ALA A 327 -9.69 -14.93 14.09
N VAL A 328 -8.61 -14.23 13.75
CA VAL A 328 -7.33 -14.83 13.33
C VAL A 328 -6.16 -14.11 13.99
N GLY A 329 -5.43 -14.80 14.87
CA GLY A 329 -4.33 -14.21 15.62
C GLY A 329 -4.81 -13.05 16.49
N LYS A 330 -4.21 -11.86 16.31
CA LYS A 330 -4.61 -10.63 17.01
C LYS A 330 -5.77 -9.89 16.32
N ARG A 331 -6.21 -10.34 15.14
CA ARG A 331 -7.33 -9.75 14.40
C ARG A 331 -8.62 -10.33 14.97
N GLY A 332 -9.23 -9.59 15.89
CA GLY A 332 -10.44 -9.99 16.62
C GLY A 332 -11.65 -9.08 16.39
N THR A 333 -11.59 -8.16 15.44
CA THR A 333 -12.65 -7.19 15.15
C THR A 333 -13.03 -7.22 13.68
N PHE A 334 -14.24 -6.76 13.35
CA PHE A 334 -14.66 -6.60 11.96
C PHE A 334 -13.76 -5.59 11.23
N GLU A 335 -13.57 -5.80 9.93
CA GLU A 335 -12.67 -5.03 9.09
C GLU A 335 -13.42 -4.48 7.87
N LEU A 336 -13.05 -3.29 7.42
CA LEU A 336 -13.56 -2.73 6.15
C LEU A 336 -12.57 -3.05 5.03
N HIS A 337 -13.05 -3.81 4.04
CA HIS A 337 -12.33 -4.32 2.89
C HIS A 337 -12.81 -3.65 1.60
N HIS A 338 -11.90 -3.36 0.67
CA HIS A 338 -12.23 -2.85 -0.65
C HIS A 338 -12.50 -4.01 -1.64
N VAL A 339 -13.65 -4.02 -2.32
CA VAL A 339 -14.03 -5.10 -3.26
C VAL A 339 -13.11 -5.10 -4.47
N GLU A 340 -13.05 -3.98 -5.17
CA GLU A 340 -12.00 -3.65 -6.10
C GLU A 340 -10.85 -3.05 -5.29
N ARG A 341 -9.69 -3.68 -5.38
CA ARG A 341 -8.54 -3.32 -4.56
C ARG A 341 -8.09 -1.92 -4.95
N ILE A 342 -7.63 -1.13 -3.98
CA ILE A 342 -7.05 0.19 -4.26
C ILE A 342 -5.87 0.06 -5.23
N ALA A 343 -5.16 -1.08 -5.15
CA ALA A 343 -4.13 -1.48 -6.09
C ALA A 343 -4.59 -1.50 -7.55
N ASP A 344 -5.81 -1.98 -7.82
CA ASP A 344 -6.35 -2.22 -9.16
C ASP A 344 -7.21 -1.07 -9.69
N GLY A 345 -7.31 0.02 -8.94
CA GLY A 345 -8.13 1.18 -9.30
C GLY A 345 -9.36 1.41 -8.43
N GLY A 346 -9.56 0.57 -7.41
CA GLY A 346 -10.68 0.70 -6.51
C GLY A 346 -10.68 2.02 -5.72
N ALA A 347 -11.80 2.75 -5.81
CA ALA A 347 -11.98 4.01 -5.09
C ALA A 347 -11.92 3.83 -3.55
N VAL A 348 -11.15 4.69 -2.87
CA VAL A 348 -10.88 4.59 -1.42
C VAL A 348 -12.10 4.86 -0.55
N TYR A 349 -12.87 5.91 -0.87
CA TYR A 349 -14.01 6.41 -0.09
C TYR A 349 -15.37 6.13 -0.73
N ASN A 350 -15.41 5.31 -1.80
CA ASN A 350 -16.66 4.85 -2.37
C ASN A 350 -17.20 3.69 -1.52
N VAL A 351 -18.32 3.91 -0.82
CA VAL A 351 -18.91 2.89 0.07
C VAL A 351 -19.43 1.66 -0.69
N ASP A 352 -19.72 1.78 -1.98
CA ASP A 352 -20.11 0.63 -2.81
C ASP A 352 -18.93 -0.31 -3.07
N ASN A 353 -17.71 0.25 -3.03
CA ASN A 353 -16.47 -0.49 -3.07
C ASN A 353 -16.08 -1.07 -1.69
N LEU A 354 -16.85 -0.84 -0.62
CA LEU A 354 -16.50 -1.31 0.73
C LEU A 354 -17.37 -2.47 1.21
N ARG A 355 -16.77 -3.41 1.96
CA ARG A 355 -17.44 -4.51 2.63
C ARG A 355 -16.93 -4.70 4.07
N ALA A 356 -17.83 -4.91 5.00
CA ALA A 356 -17.48 -5.36 6.35
C ALA A 356 -17.22 -6.87 6.33
N ASN A 357 -16.06 -7.28 6.83
CA ASN A 357 -15.62 -8.68 6.85
C ASN A 357 -15.17 -9.10 8.24
N THR A 358 -15.33 -10.39 8.56
CA THR A 358 -14.56 -10.99 9.65
C THR A 358 -13.11 -11.21 9.22
N PRO A 359 -12.14 -11.18 10.15
CA PRO A 359 -10.74 -11.43 9.84
C PRO A 359 -10.53 -12.73 9.05
N ARG A 360 -11.21 -13.81 9.44
CA ARG A 360 -11.14 -15.09 8.72
C ARG A 360 -11.64 -14.97 7.27
N ASN A 361 -12.84 -14.40 7.05
CA ASN A 361 -13.37 -14.29 5.69
C ASN A 361 -12.50 -13.38 4.82
N HIS A 362 -11.99 -12.28 5.37
CA HIS A 362 -11.08 -11.38 4.66
C HIS A 362 -9.82 -12.11 4.19
N ILE A 363 -9.21 -12.94 5.03
CA ILE A 363 -8.06 -13.78 4.62
C ILE A 363 -8.45 -14.77 3.54
N ASP A 364 -9.62 -15.41 3.65
CA ASP A 364 -10.06 -16.41 2.68
C ASP A 364 -10.41 -15.81 1.31
N ILE A 365 -10.80 -14.53 1.25
CA ILE A 365 -10.95 -13.77 -0.01
C ILE A 365 -9.60 -13.64 -0.72
N HIS A 366 -8.52 -13.32 0.01
CA HIS A 366 -7.18 -13.09 -0.55
C HIS A 366 -6.32 -14.33 -0.77
N ARG A 367 -6.82 -15.50 -0.34
CA ARG A 367 -6.15 -16.79 -0.58
C ARG A 367 -6.49 -17.41 -1.92
N LYS A 368 -7.56 -16.95 -2.58
CA LYS A 368 -8.01 -17.43 -3.89
C LYS A 368 -7.31 -16.64 -4.97
#